data_AF-A0A2E2TRI8-F1
#
_entry.id   AF-A0A2E2TRI8-F1
#
_cell.length_a   1.000
_cell.length_b   1.000
_cell.length_c   1.000
_cell.angle_alpha   90.00
_cell.angle_beta   90.00
_cell.angle_gamma   90.00
#
_symmetry.space_group_name_H-M   'P 1'
#
loop_
_entity.id
_entity.type
_entity.pdbx_description
1 polymer ?
#
loop_
_entity_poly.entity_id
_entity_poly.type
_entity_poly.pdbx_seq_one_letter_code
_entity_poly.pdbx_strand_id
1 'polypeptide(L)'
;MSTTSFWTSIIEPLFFKKQIKLFEVLLSLLALLGILIVFNMEIQYFLGLSFAILAAILAAFFSIINVSLIKSDDHFVITFYEMVFACLFTGISLPFYFLYVSQEVFEWPTLEQAMWLLILASVCTVFAVSYSIKLMKRLSAFFVNLTINLEPIYGIILALLVFGDSEKMSDGFYLGTGFILSSVVLHPLLNRKRKRKALETEILR
;
A
#
# COMPACT_ATOMS: atom_id res chain seq x y z
N MET A 1 1.52 2.73 5.32
CA MET A 1 1.82 1.91 4.12
C MET A 1 3.32 1.80 3.80
N SER A 2 4.16 2.82 4.06
CA SER A 2 5.61 2.78 3.74
C SER A 2 6.37 1.54 4.23
N THR A 3 6.15 1.17 5.49
CA THR A 3 6.75 -0.02 6.12
C THR A 3 6.17 -1.33 5.59
N THR A 4 5.00 -1.30 4.94
CA THR A 4 4.33 -2.49 4.39
C THR A 4 5.19 -3.13 3.31
N SER A 5 5.74 -2.35 2.37
CA SER A 5 6.65 -2.89 1.34
C SER A 5 7.91 -3.53 1.93
N PHE A 6 8.43 -2.97 3.03
CA PHE A 6 9.58 -3.54 3.73
C PHE A 6 9.24 -4.90 4.35
N TRP A 7 8.16 -4.99 5.13
CA TRP A 7 7.69 -6.25 5.69
C TRP A 7 7.34 -7.28 4.61
N THR A 8 6.72 -6.85 3.52
CA THR A 8 6.40 -7.72 2.38
C THR A 8 7.66 -8.30 1.75
N SER A 9 8.74 -7.52 1.62
CA SER A 9 10.01 -8.01 1.04
C SER A 9 10.66 -9.14 1.84
N ILE A 10 10.36 -9.25 3.13
CA ILE A 10 10.88 -10.29 4.04
C ILE A 10 9.89 -11.46 4.12
N ILE A 11 8.59 -11.17 4.29
CA ILE A 11 7.55 -12.17 4.53
C ILE A 11 7.18 -12.90 3.23
N GLU A 12 7.14 -12.23 2.07
CA GLU A 12 6.77 -12.85 0.79
C GLU A 12 7.72 -14.01 0.40
N PRO A 13 9.06 -13.85 0.43
CA PRO A 13 9.97 -14.96 0.18
C PRO A 13 9.86 -16.08 1.22
N LEU A 14 9.61 -15.76 2.49
CA LEU A 14 9.43 -16.75 3.55
C LEU A 14 8.18 -17.61 3.31
N PHE A 15 7.05 -16.96 2.97
CA PHE A 15 5.78 -17.61 2.71
C PHE A 15 5.82 -18.50 1.47
N PHE A 16 6.44 -18.03 0.38
CA PHE A 16 6.59 -18.81 -0.85
C PHE A 16 7.85 -19.70 -0.90
N LYS A 17 8.59 -19.81 0.21
CA LYS A 17 9.87 -20.56 0.30
C LYS A 17 10.88 -20.21 -0.80
N LYS A 18 10.96 -18.93 -1.17
CA LYS A 18 11.92 -18.39 -2.14
C LYS A 18 13.06 -17.68 -1.44
N GLN A 19 14.19 -17.52 -2.12
CA GLN A 19 15.31 -16.74 -1.58
C GLN A 19 14.92 -15.26 -1.48
N ILE A 20 15.24 -14.64 -0.33
CA ILE A 20 15.07 -13.20 -0.14
C ILE A 20 15.95 -12.47 -1.15
N LYS A 21 15.34 -11.59 -1.95
CA LYS A 21 16.08 -10.75 -2.88
C LYS A 21 16.52 -9.50 -2.13
N LEU A 22 17.79 -9.46 -1.73
CA LEU A 22 18.45 -8.30 -1.09
C LEU A 22 18.11 -6.95 -1.75
N PHE A 23 17.99 -6.93 -3.08
CA PHE A 23 17.63 -5.72 -3.81
C PHE A 23 16.20 -5.21 -3.52
N GLU A 24 15.21 -6.09 -3.32
CA GLU A 24 13.84 -5.68 -2.95
C GLU A 24 13.82 -5.05 -1.55
N VAL A 25 14.61 -5.60 -0.62
CA VAL A 25 14.80 -5.01 0.72
C VAL A 25 15.44 -3.62 0.63
N LEU A 26 16.52 -3.46 -0.14
CA LEU A 26 17.19 -2.17 -0.33
C LEU A 26 16.26 -1.10 -0.93
N LEU A 27 15.45 -1.48 -1.93
CA LEU A 27 14.47 -0.56 -2.51
C LEU A 27 13.40 -0.13 -1.52
N SER A 28 12.91 -1.06 -0.69
CA SER A 28 11.92 -0.73 0.32
C SER A 28 12.46 0.19 1.40
N LEU A 29 13.74 0.01 1.80
CA LEU A 29 14.42 0.93 2.72
C LEU A 29 14.60 2.31 2.08
N LEU A 30 14.94 2.38 0.80
CA LEU A 30 15.07 3.65 0.07
C LEU A 30 13.73 4.40 0.01
N ALA A 31 12.63 3.70 -0.28
CA ALA A 31 11.29 4.28 -0.27
C ALA A 31 10.87 4.74 1.14
N LEU A 32 11.25 3.98 2.18
CA LEU A 32 11.00 4.33 3.58
C LEU A 32 11.74 5.59 4.00
N LEU A 33 13.01 5.74 3.61
CA LEU A 33 13.78 6.97 3.82
C LEU A 33 13.13 8.15 3.12
N GLY A 34 12.70 7.98 1.87
CA GLY A 34 12.00 9.03 1.13
C GLY A 34 10.73 9.51 1.82
N ILE A 35 9.93 8.58 2.36
CA ILE A 35 8.70 8.91 3.09
C ILE A 35 9.00 9.61 4.42
N LEU A 36 10.03 9.18 5.17
CA LEU A 36 10.43 9.85 6.41
C LEU A 36 10.83 11.31 6.17
N ILE A 37 11.52 11.58 5.06
CA ILE A 37 11.92 12.94 4.67
C ILE A 37 10.70 13.78 4.27
N VAL A 38 9.78 13.20 3.47
CA VAL A 38 8.55 13.89 3.03
C VAL A 38 7.67 14.30 4.21
N PHE A 39 7.46 13.40 5.17
CA PHE A 39 6.55 13.64 6.29
C PHE A 39 7.19 14.35 7.48
N ASN A 40 8.51 14.62 7.44
CA ASN A 40 9.28 15.23 8.52
C ASN A 40 8.84 14.73 9.92
N MET A 41 8.71 13.41 10.04
CA MET A 41 8.00 12.77 11.16
C MET A 41 8.58 13.20 12.50
N GLU A 42 7.82 13.97 13.27
CA GLU A 42 8.16 14.27 14.66
C GLU A 42 8.00 12.99 15.49
N ILE A 43 9.07 12.59 16.18
CA ILE A 43 9.15 11.37 17.02
C ILE A 43 8.15 11.41 18.20
N GLN A 44 7.46 12.53 18.41
CA GLN A 44 6.51 12.79 19.48
C GLN A 44 5.27 11.86 19.48
N TYR A 45 4.96 11.18 18.36
CA TYR A 45 3.79 10.30 18.22
C TYR A 45 4.12 8.79 18.27
N PHE A 46 4.91 8.36 19.26
CA PHE A 46 5.37 6.97 19.39
C PHE A 46 4.25 5.90 19.36
N LEU A 47 3.12 6.17 20.04
CA LEU A 47 1.97 5.25 20.04
C LEU A 47 1.37 5.08 18.64
N GLY A 48 1.16 6.19 17.92
CA GLY A 48 0.65 6.16 16.54
C GLY A 48 1.60 5.41 15.60
N LEU A 49 2.91 5.60 15.78
CA LEU A 49 3.93 4.86 15.02
C LEU A 49 3.86 3.35 15.26
N SER A 50 3.69 2.93 16.51
CA SER A 50 3.57 1.50 16.86
C SER A 50 2.37 0.84 16.17
N PHE A 51 1.19 1.49 16.23
CA PHE A 51 -0.01 1.02 15.51
C PHE A 51 0.18 1.01 13.99
N ALA A 52 0.86 2.01 13.43
CA ALA A 52 1.15 2.06 11.99
C ALA A 52 2.07 0.90 11.54
N ILE A 53 3.06 0.53 12.36
CA ILE A 53 3.94 -0.63 12.08
C ILE A 53 3.14 -1.93 12.15
N LEU A 54 2.31 -2.11 13.18
CA LEU A 54 1.46 -3.29 13.32
C LEU A 54 0.50 -3.43 12.12
N ALA A 55 -0.17 -2.33 11.74
CA ALA A 55 -1.04 -2.27 10.58
C ALA A 55 -0.29 -2.59 9.28
N ALA A 56 0.95 -2.14 9.13
CA ALA A 56 1.78 -2.45 7.98
C ALA A 56 2.16 -3.94 7.87
N ILE A 57 2.41 -4.61 9.01
CA ILE A 57 2.66 -6.05 9.05
C ILE A 57 1.38 -6.80 8.62
N LEU A 58 0.23 -6.43 9.18
CA LEU A 58 -1.07 -7.00 8.81
C LEU A 58 -1.37 -6.80 7.32
N ALA A 59 -1.13 -5.60 6.78
CA ALA A 59 -1.30 -5.29 5.37
C ALA A 59 -0.35 -6.12 4.48
N ALA A 60 0.87 -6.39 4.94
CA ALA A 60 1.81 -7.25 4.21
C ALA A 60 1.30 -8.69 4.15
N PHE A 61 0.82 -9.25 5.27
CA PHE A 61 0.19 -10.58 5.30
C PHE A 61 -1.05 -10.64 4.39
N PHE A 62 -1.93 -9.64 4.48
CA PHE A 62 -3.11 -9.53 3.62
C PHE A 62 -2.76 -9.58 2.13
N SER A 63 -1.79 -8.77 1.69
CA SER A 63 -1.33 -8.74 0.29
C SER A 63 -0.73 -10.08 -0.16
N ILE A 64 0.05 -10.75 0.70
CA ILE A 64 0.66 -12.05 0.41
C ILE A 64 -0.39 -13.16 0.29
N ILE A 65 -1.37 -13.18 1.20
CA ILE A 65 -2.49 -14.12 1.16
C ILE A 65 -3.29 -13.93 -0.14
N ASN A 66 -3.55 -12.69 -0.55
CA ASN A 66 -4.27 -12.39 -1.78
C ASN A 66 -3.52 -12.89 -3.03
N VAL A 67 -2.20 -12.73 -3.08
CA VAL A 67 -1.35 -13.33 -4.14
C VAL A 67 -1.45 -14.87 -4.17
N SER A 68 -1.68 -15.51 -3.03
CA SER A 68 -1.87 -16.96 -2.97
C SER A 68 -3.26 -17.37 -3.45
N LEU A 69 -4.32 -16.72 -2.95
CA LEU A 69 -5.71 -17.04 -3.27
C LEU A 69 -6.05 -16.75 -4.73
N ILE A 70 -5.51 -15.68 -5.31
CA ILE A 70 -5.81 -15.26 -6.68
C ILE A 70 -5.34 -16.25 -7.77
N LYS A 71 -4.55 -17.26 -7.39
CA LYS A 71 -4.15 -18.37 -8.27
C LYS A 71 -5.25 -19.41 -8.44
N SER A 72 -6.09 -19.57 -7.42
CA SER A 72 -7.15 -20.58 -7.37
C SER A 72 -8.52 -19.97 -7.65
N ASP A 73 -8.74 -18.72 -7.21
CA ASP A 73 -10.05 -18.08 -7.21
C ASP A 73 -10.10 -16.83 -8.13
N ASP A 74 -11.31 -16.39 -8.47
CA ASP A 74 -11.52 -15.15 -9.21
C ASP A 74 -11.35 -13.91 -8.31
N HIS A 75 -10.82 -12.81 -8.87
CA HIS A 75 -10.59 -11.58 -8.11
C HIS A 75 -11.88 -10.99 -7.53
N PHE A 76 -13.03 -11.11 -8.23
CA PHE A 76 -14.28 -10.60 -7.70
C PHE A 76 -14.77 -11.40 -6.49
N VAL A 77 -14.57 -12.72 -6.47
CA VAL A 77 -14.94 -13.57 -5.34
C VAL A 77 -14.10 -13.22 -4.12
N ILE A 78 -12.79 -13.07 -4.29
CA ILE A 78 -11.88 -12.68 -3.20
C ILE A 78 -12.30 -11.31 -2.64
N THR A 79 -12.44 -10.28 -3.49
CA THR A 79 -12.85 -8.95 -3.04
C THR A 79 -14.22 -8.95 -2.37
N PHE A 80 -15.16 -9.77 -2.84
CA PHE A 80 -16.47 -9.88 -2.20
C PHE A 80 -16.35 -10.34 -0.75
N TYR A 81 -15.60 -11.43 -0.49
CA TYR A 81 -15.38 -11.92 0.87
C TYR A 81 -14.62 -10.92 1.74
N GLU A 82 -13.61 -10.24 1.17
CA GLU A 82 -12.86 -9.20 1.88
C GLU A 82 -13.76 -8.03 2.30
N MET A 83 -14.62 -7.55 1.41
CA MET A 83 -15.52 -6.42 1.68
C MET A 83 -16.60 -6.81 2.69
N VAL A 84 -17.14 -8.03 2.62
CA VAL A 84 -18.08 -8.54 3.62
C VAL A 84 -17.41 -8.62 4.99
N PHE A 85 -16.21 -9.19 5.06
CA PHE A 85 -15.48 -9.29 6.32
C PHE A 85 -15.09 -7.91 6.87
N ALA A 86 -14.65 -6.99 6.02
CA ALA A 86 -14.37 -5.61 6.41
C ALA A 86 -15.62 -4.92 6.97
N CYS A 87 -16.77 -5.07 6.30
CA CYS A 87 -18.04 -4.51 6.76
C CYS A 87 -18.45 -5.08 8.13
N LEU A 88 -18.36 -6.40 8.31
CA LEU A 88 -18.70 -7.06 9.58
C LEU A 88 -17.74 -6.65 10.70
N PHE A 89 -16.43 -6.66 10.42
CA PHE A 89 -15.40 -6.32 11.41
C PHE A 89 -15.53 -4.86 11.86
N THR A 90 -15.71 -3.93 10.91
CA THR A 90 -15.95 -2.52 11.22
C THR A 90 -17.27 -2.34 11.99
N GLY A 91 -18.35 -3.00 11.59
CA GLY A 91 -19.63 -2.95 12.29
C GLY A 91 -19.56 -3.44 13.74
N ILE A 92 -18.85 -4.55 13.99
CA ILE A 92 -18.62 -5.11 15.33
C ILE A 92 -17.70 -4.23 16.17
N SER A 93 -16.77 -3.50 15.55
CA SER A 93 -15.88 -2.57 16.25
C SER A 93 -16.57 -1.25 16.67
N LEU A 94 -17.69 -0.91 16.03
CA LEU A 94 -18.38 0.37 16.23
C LEU A 94 -18.86 0.61 17.68
N PRO A 95 -19.46 -0.38 18.40
CA PRO A 95 -19.80 -0.22 19.80
C PRO A 95 -18.59 0.04 20.70
N PHE A 96 -17.45 -0.60 20.43
CA PHE A 96 -16.21 -0.35 21.18
C PHE A 96 -15.71 1.08 20.97
N TYR A 97 -15.83 1.61 19.75
CA TYR A 97 -15.47 2.99 19.45
C TYR A 97 -16.29 4.00 20.28
N PHE A 98 -17.61 3.81 20.35
CA PHE A 98 -18.48 4.70 21.15
C PHE A 98 -18.27 4.59 22.67
N LEU A 99 -17.84 3.41 23.16
CA LEU A 99 -17.59 3.22 24.59
C LEU A 99 -16.26 3.82 25.06
N TYR A 100 -15.21 3.77 24.22
CA TYR A 100 -13.84 4.08 24.65
C TYR A 100 -13.22 5.31 23.99
N VAL A 101 -13.71 5.77 22.83
CA VAL A 101 -13.04 6.81 22.03
C VAL A 101 -13.86 8.10 21.95
N SER A 102 -15.15 8.03 21.59
CA SER A 102 -16.00 9.22 21.50
C SER A 102 -17.37 8.96 22.13
N GLN A 103 -17.84 9.89 22.96
CA GLN A 103 -19.20 9.85 23.51
C GLN A 103 -20.23 10.56 22.62
N GLU A 104 -19.84 10.95 21.40
CA GLU A 104 -20.77 11.60 20.47
C GLU A 104 -21.80 10.62 19.92
N VAL A 105 -22.99 11.13 19.66
CA VAL A 105 -24.11 10.35 19.09
C VAL A 105 -23.82 10.09 17.62
N PHE A 106 -24.05 8.87 17.15
CA PHE A 106 -23.93 8.54 15.73
C PHE A 106 -24.91 9.38 14.90
N GLU A 107 -24.37 10.30 14.09
CA GLU A 107 -25.14 11.10 13.14
C GLU A 107 -25.28 10.35 11.81
N TRP A 108 -26.52 10.24 11.34
CA TRP A 108 -26.78 9.65 10.03
C TRP A 108 -26.38 10.62 8.92
N PRO A 109 -25.71 10.14 7.86
CA PRO A 109 -25.32 10.99 6.75
C PRO A 109 -26.55 11.55 6.03
N THR A 110 -26.45 12.81 5.61
CA THR A 110 -27.41 13.44 4.71
C THR A 110 -27.43 12.74 3.34
N LEU A 111 -28.47 12.97 2.53
CA LEU A 111 -28.58 12.34 1.21
C LEU A 111 -27.37 12.65 0.31
N GLU A 112 -26.85 13.87 0.36
CA GLU A 112 -25.65 14.27 -0.39
C GLU A 112 -24.40 13.49 0.07
N GLN A 113 -24.17 13.41 1.37
CA GLN A 113 -23.06 12.64 1.95
C GLN A 113 -23.18 11.15 1.63
N ALA A 114 -24.40 10.60 1.67
CA ALA A 114 -24.66 9.21 1.31
C ALA A 114 -24.33 8.93 -0.17
N MET A 115 -24.66 9.86 -1.08
CA MET A 115 -24.27 9.73 -2.50
C MET A 115 -22.75 9.74 -2.69
N TRP A 116 -22.04 10.66 -2.03
CA TRP A 116 -20.57 10.69 -2.07
C TRP A 116 -19.93 9.44 -1.48
N LEU A 117 -20.47 8.92 -0.36
CA LEU A 117 -20.03 7.66 0.24
C LEU A 117 -20.26 6.47 -0.69
N LEU A 118 -21.38 6.45 -1.43
CA LEU A 118 -21.67 5.38 -2.39
C LEU A 118 -20.66 5.41 -3.54
N ILE A 119 -20.35 6.58 -4.08
CA ILE A 119 -19.33 6.74 -5.13
C ILE A 119 -17.96 6.29 -4.61
N LEU A 120 -17.57 6.72 -3.42
CA LEU A 120 -16.29 6.33 -2.81
C LEU A 120 -16.23 4.81 -2.60
N ALA A 121 -17.25 4.21 -2.00
CA ALA A 121 -17.28 2.78 -1.70
C ALA A 121 -17.28 1.92 -2.99
N SER A 122 -18.01 2.34 -4.03
CA SER A 122 -18.08 1.57 -5.27
C SER A 122 -16.84 1.75 -6.14
N VAL A 123 -16.52 2.98 -6.52
CA VAL A 123 -15.46 3.29 -7.49
C VAL A 123 -14.09 3.24 -6.84
N CYS A 124 -13.90 3.94 -5.72
CA CYS A 124 -12.59 4.07 -5.10
C CYS A 124 -12.20 2.86 -4.24
N THR A 125 -13.18 2.10 -3.74
CA THR A 125 -12.91 0.93 -2.89
C THR A 125 -13.13 -0.38 -3.64
N VAL A 126 -14.36 -0.77 -3.96
CA VAL A 126 -14.65 -2.09 -4.54
C VAL A 126 -13.95 -2.29 -5.89
N PHE A 127 -14.12 -1.33 -6.81
CA PHE A 127 -13.50 -1.42 -8.14
C PHE A 127 -11.97 -1.37 -8.05
N ALA A 128 -11.41 -0.38 -7.37
CA ALA A 128 -9.96 -0.23 -7.27
C ALA A 128 -9.28 -1.43 -6.58
N VAL A 129 -9.85 -1.94 -5.47
CA VAL A 129 -9.31 -3.10 -4.76
C VAL A 129 -9.41 -4.36 -5.61
N SER A 130 -10.53 -4.62 -6.28
CA SER A 130 -10.66 -5.80 -7.14
C SER A 130 -9.64 -5.79 -8.29
N TYR A 131 -9.41 -4.64 -8.91
CA TYR A 131 -8.38 -4.50 -9.93
C TYR A 131 -6.96 -4.60 -9.36
N SER A 132 -6.71 -4.10 -8.16
CA SER A 132 -5.43 -4.28 -7.46
C SER A 132 -5.12 -5.76 -7.24
N ILE A 133 -6.10 -6.55 -6.79
CA ILE A 133 -5.96 -8.01 -6.64
C ILE A 133 -5.77 -8.68 -8.00
N LYS A 134 -6.48 -8.23 -9.05
CA LYS A 134 -6.26 -8.73 -10.41
C LYS A 134 -4.83 -8.48 -10.89
N LEU A 135 -4.23 -7.33 -10.55
CA LEU A 135 -2.83 -7.02 -10.87
C LEU A 135 -1.85 -7.95 -10.14
N MET A 136 -2.20 -8.42 -8.95
CA MET A 136 -1.43 -9.42 -8.21
C MET A 136 -1.35 -10.79 -8.92
N LYS A 137 -2.15 -11.06 -9.97
CA LYS A 137 -1.93 -12.22 -10.86
C LYS A 137 -0.62 -12.13 -11.64
N ARG A 138 -0.16 -10.92 -11.94
CA ARG A 138 1.02 -10.66 -12.80
C ARG A 138 2.19 -10.01 -12.07
N LEU A 139 1.92 -9.35 -10.95
CA LEU A 139 2.87 -8.60 -10.14
C LEU A 139 2.97 -9.22 -8.74
N SER A 140 4.16 -9.15 -8.12
CA SER A 140 4.32 -9.59 -6.72
C SER A 140 3.62 -8.65 -5.76
N ALA A 141 3.24 -9.17 -4.58
CA ALA A 141 2.72 -8.35 -3.48
C ALA A 141 3.69 -7.22 -3.14
N PHE A 142 5.00 -7.51 -3.13
CA PHE A 142 6.05 -6.52 -2.92
C PHE A 142 5.95 -5.34 -3.88
N PHE A 143 5.81 -5.59 -5.20
CA PHE A 143 5.81 -4.51 -6.18
C PHE A 143 4.54 -3.66 -6.14
N VAL A 144 3.39 -4.30 -5.89
CA VAL A 144 2.13 -3.58 -5.68
C VAL A 144 2.26 -2.67 -4.46
N ASN A 145 2.74 -3.20 -3.33
CA ASN A 145 2.94 -2.43 -2.11
C ASN A 145 4.00 -1.32 -2.27
N LEU A 146 5.05 -1.56 -3.07
CA LEU A 146 6.05 -0.55 -3.39
C LEU A 146 5.45 0.61 -4.22
N THR A 147 4.53 0.31 -5.12
CA THR A 147 3.85 1.32 -5.96
C THR A 147 2.88 2.17 -5.15
N ILE A 148 2.24 1.60 -4.13
CA ILE A 148 1.36 2.35 -3.19
C ILE A 148 2.13 3.46 -2.46
N ASN A 149 3.45 3.31 -2.25
CA ASN A 149 4.27 4.38 -1.65
C ASN A 149 4.33 5.67 -2.50
N LEU A 150 3.85 5.64 -3.75
CA LEU A 150 3.71 6.83 -4.59
C LEU A 150 2.44 7.64 -4.31
N GLU A 151 1.47 7.06 -3.58
CA GLU A 151 0.22 7.72 -3.18
C GLU A 151 0.43 9.14 -2.62
N PRO A 152 1.31 9.39 -1.62
CA PRO A 152 1.54 10.75 -1.12
C PRO A 152 2.08 11.71 -2.19
N ILE A 153 2.88 11.23 -3.13
CA ILE A 153 3.47 12.06 -4.20
C ILE A 153 2.38 12.51 -5.17
N TYR A 154 1.56 11.58 -5.64
CA TYR A 154 0.47 11.93 -6.55
C TYR A 154 -0.59 12.78 -5.87
N GLY A 155 -0.88 12.54 -4.59
CA GLY A 155 -1.76 13.39 -3.79
C GLY A 155 -1.27 14.84 -3.72
N ILE A 156 0.01 15.04 -3.45
CA ILE A 156 0.63 16.37 -3.39
C ILE A 156 0.66 17.04 -4.78
N ILE A 157 0.99 16.29 -5.84
CA ILE A 157 0.96 16.84 -7.21
C ILE A 157 -0.46 17.28 -7.57
N LEU A 158 -1.48 16.49 -7.24
CA LEU A 158 -2.88 16.86 -7.46
C LEU A 158 -3.27 18.10 -6.65
N ALA A 159 -2.84 18.19 -5.38
CA ALA A 159 -3.07 19.37 -4.55
C ALA A 159 -2.47 20.62 -5.19
N LEU A 160 -1.22 20.56 -5.67
CA LEU A 160 -0.57 21.68 -6.38
C LEU A 160 -1.31 22.08 -7.65
N LEU A 161 -1.83 21.12 -8.43
CA LEU A 161 -2.57 21.40 -9.65
C LEU A 161 -3.92 22.07 -9.39
N VAL A 162 -4.59 21.72 -8.28
CA VAL A 162 -5.91 22.23 -7.92
C VAL A 162 -5.84 23.55 -7.14
N PHE A 163 -4.90 23.66 -6.19
CA PHE A 163 -4.77 24.81 -5.29
C PHE A 163 -3.68 25.81 -5.72
N GLY A 164 -2.83 25.47 -6.69
CA GLY A 164 -1.81 26.35 -7.26
C GLY A 164 -0.51 26.48 -6.44
N ASP A 165 0.24 27.56 -6.70
CA ASP A 165 1.60 27.82 -6.19
C ASP A 165 1.69 28.19 -4.69
N SER A 166 0.58 28.18 -3.93
CA SER A 166 0.58 28.56 -2.50
C SER A 166 1.23 27.52 -1.57
N GLU A 167 1.50 26.30 -2.06
CA GLU A 167 2.23 25.26 -1.32
C GLU A 167 3.54 24.88 -2.03
N LYS A 168 4.46 25.83 -2.24
CA LYS A 168 5.83 25.44 -2.61
C LYS A 168 6.39 24.48 -1.54
N MET A 169 6.51 23.22 -1.92
CA MET A 169 6.99 22.16 -1.05
C MET A 169 8.46 22.39 -0.70
N SER A 170 8.87 21.98 0.51
CA SER A 170 10.24 22.15 0.99
C SER A 170 11.26 21.41 0.12
N ASP A 171 12.52 21.83 0.14
CA ASP A 171 13.61 21.12 -0.55
C ASP A 171 13.71 19.64 -0.14
N GLY A 172 13.32 19.32 1.10
CA GLY A 172 13.22 17.95 1.60
C GLY A 172 12.19 17.11 0.85
N PHE A 173 11.04 17.69 0.50
CA PHE A 173 10.02 16.98 -0.28
C PHE A 173 10.53 16.53 -1.65
N TYR A 174 11.26 17.41 -2.36
CA TYR A 174 11.81 17.07 -3.68
C TYR A 174 12.82 15.93 -3.59
N LEU A 175 13.69 15.94 -2.57
CA LEU A 175 14.64 14.85 -2.32
C LEU A 175 13.93 13.53 -1.97
N GLY A 176 12.95 13.57 -1.07
CA GLY A 176 12.18 12.39 -0.67
C GLY A 176 11.38 11.80 -1.83
N THR A 177 10.75 12.65 -2.63
CA THR A 177 10.07 12.27 -3.89
C THR A 177 11.02 11.57 -4.86
N GLY A 178 12.24 12.11 -5.02
CA GLY A 178 13.28 11.50 -5.84
C GLY A 178 13.64 10.08 -5.40
N PHE A 179 13.76 9.84 -4.09
CA PHE A 179 14.06 8.50 -3.57
C PHE A 179 12.94 7.48 -3.81
N ILE A 180 11.68 7.87 -3.58
CA ILE A 180 10.53 6.98 -3.79
C ILE A 180 10.38 6.66 -5.28
N LEU A 181 10.44 7.66 -6.17
CA LEU A 181 10.35 7.47 -7.62
C LEU A 181 11.48 6.56 -8.12
N SER A 182 12.70 6.81 -7.66
CA SER A 182 13.86 5.98 -8.00
C SER A 182 13.63 4.53 -7.59
N SER A 183 13.10 4.30 -6.39
CA SER A 183 12.82 2.96 -5.89
C SER A 183 11.81 2.20 -6.77
N VAL A 184 10.70 2.84 -7.14
CA VAL A 184 9.66 2.22 -7.96
C VAL A 184 10.15 1.95 -9.39
N VAL A 185 10.90 2.88 -9.99
CA VAL A 185 11.41 2.75 -11.37
C VAL A 185 12.56 1.74 -11.47
N LEU A 186 13.44 1.68 -10.46
CA LEU A 186 14.57 0.74 -10.44
C LEU A 186 14.10 -0.72 -10.31
N HIS A 187 12.98 -0.97 -9.62
CA HIS A 187 12.46 -2.31 -9.42
C HIS A 187 12.23 -3.11 -10.72
N PRO A 188 11.39 -2.68 -11.68
CA PRO A 188 11.16 -3.41 -12.93
C PRO A 188 12.42 -3.51 -13.78
N LEU A 189 13.28 -2.48 -13.79
CA LEU A 189 14.54 -2.49 -14.56
C LEU A 189 15.50 -3.58 -14.07
N LEU A 190 15.66 -3.73 -12.75
CA LEU A 190 16.57 -4.71 -12.17
C LEU A 190 15.99 -6.12 -12.20
N ASN A 191 14.67 -6.27 -12.09
CA ASN A 191 14.00 -7.54 -12.29
C ASN A 191 14.13 -8.05 -13.75
N ARG A 192 14.01 -7.15 -14.74
CA ARG A 192 14.19 -7.48 -16.17
C ARG A 192 15.63 -7.89 -16.47
N LYS A 193 16.62 -7.18 -15.92
CA LYS A 193 18.05 -7.54 -16.05
C LYS A 193 18.37 -8.91 -15.45
N ARG A 194 17.81 -9.26 -14.28
CA ARG A 194 18.03 -10.58 -13.67
C ARG A 194 17.33 -11.71 -14.42
N LYS A 195 16.09 -11.52 -14.88
CA LYS A 195 15.39 -12.53 -15.71
C LYS A 195 16.17 -12.82 -16.99
N ARG A 196 16.72 -11.79 -17.65
CA ARG A 196 17.55 -11.94 -18.84
C ARG A 196 18.86 -12.68 -18.56
N LYS A 197 19.57 -12.34 -17.48
CA LYS A 197 20.80 -13.06 -17.08
C LYS A 197 20.56 -14.53 -16.71
N ALA A 198 19.43 -14.84 -16.08
CA ALA A 198 19.07 -16.22 -15.76
C ALA A 198 18.81 -17.05 -17.04
N LEU A 199 18.07 -16.48 -18.01
CA LEU A 199 17.86 -17.08 -19.33
C LEU A 199 19.17 -17.26 -20.12
N GLU A 200 20.07 -16.27 -20.12
CA GLU A 200 21.39 -16.37 -20.78
C GLU A 200 22.27 -17.47 -20.15
N THR A 201 22.17 -17.70 -18.84
CA THR A 201 22.95 -18.76 -18.14
C THR A 201 22.39 -20.16 -18.40
N GLU A 202 21.09 -20.28 -18.64
CA GLU A 202 20.39 -21.54 -18.94
C GLU A 202 20.60 -21.99 -20.39
N ILE A 203 20.77 -21.05 -21.33
CA ILE A 203 21.13 -21.33 -22.74
C ILE A 203 22.59 -21.78 -22.89
N LEU A 204 23.46 -21.44 -21.94
CA LEU A 204 24.89 -21.79 -21.94
C LEU A 204 25.20 -23.14 -21.26
N ARG A 205 24.19 -23.85 -20.76
CA ARG A 205 24.30 -25.21 -20.20
C ARG A 205 23.66 -26.23 -21.14
#